data_AF-A0A3N7CPQ2-F1
#
_entry.id   AF-A0A3N7CPQ2-F1
#
_cell.length_a   1.000
_cell.length_b   1.000
_cell.length_c   1.000
_cell.angle_alpha   90.00
_cell.angle_beta   90.00
_cell.angle_gamma   90.00
#
_symmetry.space_group_name_H-M   'P 1'
#
loop_
_entity.id
_entity.type
_entity.pdbx_description
1 polymer ?
#
loop_
_entity_poly.entity_id
_entity_poly.type
_entity_poly.pdbx_seq_one_letter_code
_entity_poly.pdbx_strand_id
1 'polypeptide(L)'
;MKRLSFLLAFLFAANTWAATLPQTTYIIALGIAQDGGYPHMGCQKNCCKMAWANQKMRKQVVSLALVDPVNKKWWLFEATPDIKQQLQHFKSQTNNVYPYLPEGIFITHAHIGHYTGLMEFGREVMATNSLKVYLLPKLKAFLEQNGPWSQLVKLNNINIIGLTADQPIVVSNNTVTAFTVPHRDEFSETAGFKIITPTKKYLFIPDIDKWSKWNKNIITEVKNVDVAMVDATFYSNTELANRAIAEVPHPLVAETIDLFKNETPAVKRKIYFIHFNHTNPLLWSAQAQQALQNKGFNLVKQDQVFY
;
A
#
# COMPACT_ATOMS: atom_id res chain seq x y z
N MET A 1 18.84 -74.24 -6.88
CA MET A 1 18.00 -73.03 -7.07
C MET A 1 18.18 -72.09 -5.88
N LYS A 2 18.99 -71.04 -5.99
CA LYS A 2 19.03 -69.93 -5.02
C LYS A 2 18.89 -68.64 -5.83
N ARG A 3 17.71 -68.00 -5.72
CA ARG A 3 17.44 -66.71 -6.36
C ARG A 3 18.00 -65.60 -5.48
N LEU A 4 18.97 -64.85 -6.00
CA LEU A 4 19.51 -63.64 -5.40
C LEU A 4 18.63 -62.47 -5.84
N SER A 5 17.81 -61.93 -4.95
CA SER A 5 17.00 -60.74 -5.23
C SER A 5 17.85 -59.50 -4.96
N PHE A 6 18.26 -58.80 -6.02
CA PHE A 6 18.84 -57.46 -5.92
C PHE A 6 17.72 -56.44 -5.63
N LEU A 7 17.71 -55.86 -4.43
CA LEU A 7 16.92 -54.66 -4.14
C LEU A 7 17.66 -53.45 -4.73
N LEU A 8 17.11 -52.87 -5.79
CA LEU A 8 17.53 -51.58 -6.31
C LEU A 8 16.92 -50.48 -5.41
N ALA A 9 17.73 -49.86 -4.56
CA ALA A 9 17.32 -48.68 -3.80
C ALA A 9 17.33 -47.47 -4.74
N PHE A 10 16.15 -47.02 -5.17
CA PHE A 10 15.98 -45.74 -5.84
C PHE A 10 16.17 -44.61 -4.81
N LEU A 11 17.34 -43.97 -4.82
CA LEU A 11 17.58 -42.71 -4.14
C LEU A 11 16.77 -41.61 -4.86
N PHE A 12 15.62 -41.24 -4.29
CA PHE A 12 14.94 -40.01 -4.66
C PHE A 12 15.78 -38.82 -4.21
N ALA A 13 16.54 -38.23 -5.13
CA ALA A 13 17.13 -36.92 -4.92
C ALA A 13 16.00 -35.88 -4.87
N ALA A 14 15.62 -35.49 -3.66
CA ALA A 14 14.75 -34.34 -3.45
C ALA A 14 15.52 -33.08 -3.89
N ASN A 15 15.30 -32.65 -5.13
CA ASN A 15 15.67 -31.32 -5.59
C ASN A 15 14.86 -30.31 -4.76
N THR A 16 15.43 -29.87 -3.64
CA THR A 16 14.94 -28.71 -2.91
C THR A 16 15.33 -27.49 -3.73
N TRP A 17 14.43 -27.05 -4.61
CA TRP A 17 14.52 -25.72 -5.21
C TRP A 17 14.31 -24.72 -4.08
N ALA A 18 15.37 -24.39 -3.35
CA ALA A 18 15.38 -23.23 -2.49
C ALA A 18 15.10 -22.03 -3.40
N ALA A 19 13.88 -21.51 -3.34
CA ALA A 19 13.53 -20.30 -4.07
C ALA A 19 14.56 -19.23 -3.69
N THR A 20 15.38 -18.83 -4.66
CA THR A 20 16.41 -17.81 -4.44
C THR A 20 15.72 -16.54 -4.01
N LEU A 21 16.01 -16.06 -2.80
CA LEU A 21 15.47 -14.81 -2.32
C LEU A 21 15.85 -13.68 -3.29
N PRO A 22 14.97 -12.69 -3.51
CA PRO A 22 15.30 -11.53 -4.32
C PRO A 22 16.60 -10.89 -3.83
N GLN A 23 17.47 -10.52 -4.75
CA GLN A 23 18.78 -9.92 -4.42
C GLN A 23 18.70 -8.38 -4.31
N THR A 24 17.59 -7.79 -4.75
CA THR A 24 17.37 -6.34 -4.80
C THR A 24 16.09 -5.95 -4.08
N THR A 25 16.00 -4.69 -3.67
CA THR A 25 14.83 -4.14 -2.99
C THR A 25 13.57 -4.26 -3.84
N TYR A 26 12.45 -4.61 -3.21
CA TYR A 26 11.16 -4.76 -3.86
C TYR A 26 10.02 -4.24 -2.97
N ILE A 27 8.83 -4.05 -3.55
CA ILE A 27 7.61 -3.67 -2.82
C ILE A 27 6.62 -4.83 -2.77
N ILE A 28 5.97 -5.04 -1.62
CA ILE A 28 4.78 -5.89 -1.47
C ILE A 28 3.57 -5.00 -1.18
N ALA A 29 2.45 -5.21 -1.86
CA ALA A 29 1.18 -4.58 -1.49
C ALA A 29 0.45 -5.41 -0.42
N LEU A 30 0.53 -5.01 0.84
CA LEU A 30 -0.11 -5.73 1.98
C LEU A 30 -1.62 -5.48 2.05
N GLY A 31 -2.08 -4.34 1.55
CA GLY A 31 -3.49 -3.97 1.47
C GLY A 31 -3.75 -3.06 0.28
N ILE A 32 -4.99 -3.01 -0.19
CA ILE A 32 -5.37 -2.27 -1.41
C ILE A 32 -6.70 -1.53 -1.31
N ALA A 33 -7.47 -1.72 -0.24
CA ALA A 33 -8.76 -1.06 -0.05
C ALA A 33 -8.58 0.35 0.54
N GLN A 34 -9.60 1.19 0.42
CA GLN A 34 -9.70 2.46 1.13
C GLN A 34 -9.92 2.24 2.64
N ASP A 35 -9.99 3.32 3.42
CA ASP A 35 -9.99 3.38 4.89
C ASP A 35 -10.85 2.33 5.62
N GLY A 36 -12.04 2.04 5.09
CA GLY A 36 -13.00 1.13 5.71
C GLY A 36 -12.77 -0.35 5.41
N GLY A 37 -11.76 -0.67 4.59
CA GLY A 37 -11.49 -2.02 4.11
C GLY A 37 -12.57 -2.56 3.17
N TYR A 38 -12.43 -3.83 2.81
CA TYR A 38 -13.45 -4.58 2.07
C TYR A 38 -13.66 -5.96 2.72
N PRO A 39 -14.87 -6.30 3.17
CA PRO A 39 -16.09 -5.49 3.16
C PRO A 39 -16.01 -4.29 4.12
N HIS A 40 -16.70 -3.21 3.78
CA HIS A 40 -16.79 -2.03 4.64
C HIS A 40 -17.78 -2.27 5.79
N MET A 41 -17.38 -1.87 7.01
CA MET A 41 -18.22 -1.91 8.21
C MET A 41 -19.63 -1.36 7.94
N GLY A 42 -20.65 -2.12 8.33
CA GLY A 42 -22.06 -1.74 8.15
C GLY A 42 -22.61 -1.86 6.72
N CYS A 43 -21.80 -2.17 5.71
CA CYS A 43 -22.30 -2.27 4.33
C CYS A 43 -23.07 -3.58 4.10
N GLN A 44 -24.36 -3.45 3.80
CA GLN A 44 -25.27 -4.55 3.45
C GLN A 44 -25.58 -4.66 1.94
N LYS A 45 -24.95 -3.83 1.09
CA LYS A 45 -25.14 -3.86 -0.37
C LYS A 45 -24.49 -5.11 -0.97
N ASN A 46 -24.90 -5.47 -2.20
CA ASN A 46 -24.39 -6.65 -2.90
C ASN A 46 -22.85 -6.66 -3.06
N CYS A 47 -22.22 -5.48 -3.21
CA CYS A 47 -20.77 -5.38 -3.27
C CYS A 47 -20.09 -5.98 -2.03
N CYS A 48 -20.57 -5.71 -0.81
CA CYS A 48 -19.95 -6.22 0.42
C CYS A 48 -20.51 -7.57 0.88
N LYS A 49 -21.76 -7.91 0.55
CA LYS A 49 -22.38 -9.20 0.93
C LYS A 49 -21.51 -10.40 0.57
N MET A 50 -20.92 -10.38 -0.63
CA MET A 50 -20.04 -11.47 -1.09
C MET A 50 -18.78 -11.60 -0.23
N ALA A 51 -18.16 -10.48 0.17
CA ALA A 51 -16.96 -10.49 0.99
C ALA A 51 -17.21 -10.72 2.48
N TRP A 52 -18.42 -10.44 2.97
CA TRP A 52 -18.88 -10.92 4.28
C TRP A 52 -18.95 -12.44 4.31
N ALA A 53 -19.55 -13.05 3.28
CA ALA A 53 -19.72 -14.49 3.16
C ALA A 53 -18.43 -15.26 2.80
N ASN A 54 -17.47 -14.61 2.13
CA ASN A 54 -16.24 -15.24 1.67
C ASN A 54 -15.00 -14.46 2.11
N GLN A 55 -14.25 -15.01 3.07
CA GLN A 55 -13.01 -14.42 3.59
C GLN A 55 -11.95 -14.17 2.51
N LYS A 56 -11.87 -15.00 1.46
CA LYS A 56 -10.90 -14.84 0.37
C LYS A 56 -11.14 -13.57 -0.47
N MET A 57 -12.35 -13.03 -0.44
CA MET A 57 -12.67 -11.79 -1.14
C MET A 57 -12.25 -10.56 -0.35
N ARG A 58 -12.05 -10.67 0.97
CA ARG A 58 -11.68 -9.54 1.82
C ARG A 58 -10.38 -8.90 1.36
N LYS A 59 -10.29 -7.58 1.50
CA LYS A 59 -9.10 -6.79 1.22
C LYS A 59 -8.85 -5.84 2.36
N GLN A 60 -7.59 -5.81 2.78
CA GLN A 60 -7.11 -4.93 3.84
C GLN A 60 -6.94 -3.52 3.31
N VAL A 61 -7.01 -2.55 4.21
CA VAL A 61 -6.76 -1.13 3.94
C VAL A 61 -5.36 -0.94 3.36
N VAL A 62 -5.18 0.03 2.45
CA VAL A 62 -3.97 0.23 1.67
C VAL A 62 -2.71 0.25 2.54
N SER A 63 -1.74 -0.58 2.19
CA SER A 63 -0.44 -0.60 2.87
C SER A 63 0.59 -1.27 1.98
N LEU A 64 1.84 -0.79 2.03
CA LEU A 64 2.96 -1.35 1.29
C LEU A 64 4.09 -1.75 2.24
N ALA A 65 4.82 -2.81 1.91
CA ALA A 65 6.11 -3.11 2.50
C ALA A 65 7.23 -2.86 1.49
N LEU A 66 8.17 -1.98 1.81
CA LEU A 66 9.43 -1.82 1.10
C LEU A 66 10.46 -2.76 1.73
N VAL A 67 10.88 -3.78 1.00
CA VAL A 67 11.73 -4.86 1.52
C VAL A 67 13.13 -4.73 0.97
N ASP A 68 14.12 -4.71 1.86
CA ASP A 68 15.54 -4.75 1.55
C ASP A 68 16.14 -6.12 1.91
N PRO A 69 16.34 -7.00 0.91
CA PRO A 69 16.85 -8.35 1.15
C PRO A 69 18.32 -8.40 1.58
N VAL A 70 19.11 -7.36 1.24
CA VAL A 70 20.55 -7.29 1.50
C VAL A 70 20.78 -7.06 2.98
N ASN A 71 20.12 -6.06 3.56
CA ASN A 71 20.29 -5.73 4.98
C ASN A 71 19.28 -6.45 5.89
N LYS A 72 18.40 -7.29 5.33
CA LYS A 72 17.30 -7.97 6.04
C LYS A 72 16.40 -7.00 6.80
N LYS A 73 16.08 -5.88 6.14
CA LYS A 73 15.30 -4.77 6.67
C LYS A 73 14.06 -4.53 5.83
N TRP A 74 13.07 -3.88 6.41
CA TRP A 74 11.89 -3.47 5.68
C TRP A 74 11.21 -2.26 6.33
N TRP A 75 10.42 -1.53 5.54
CA TRP A 75 9.65 -0.37 5.97
C TRP A 75 8.19 -0.55 5.58
N LEU A 76 7.30 -0.08 6.43
CA LEU A 76 5.86 -0.08 6.19
C LEU A 76 5.42 1.29 5.67
N PHE A 77 4.52 1.30 4.70
CA PHE A 77 3.76 2.48 4.31
C PHE A 77 2.32 2.27 4.76
N GLU A 78 1.80 3.24 5.50
CA GLU A 78 0.54 3.23 6.23
C GLU A 78 0.48 2.23 7.39
N ALA A 79 0.21 2.75 8.59
CA ALA A 79 -0.11 1.95 9.78
C ALA A 79 -1.65 1.86 9.91
N THR A 80 -2.24 0.97 9.13
CA THR A 80 -3.70 0.88 8.97
C THR A 80 -4.40 0.21 10.16
N PRO A 81 -5.74 0.29 10.27
CA PRO A 81 -6.49 -0.53 11.23
C PRO A 81 -6.26 -2.05 11.11
N ASP A 82 -5.84 -2.53 9.93
CA ASP A 82 -5.56 -3.95 9.66
C ASP A 82 -4.12 -4.36 10.03
N ILE A 83 -3.35 -3.51 10.72
CA ILE A 83 -1.91 -3.69 10.91
C ILE A 83 -1.54 -5.05 11.52
N LYS A 84 -2.34 -5.57 12.46
CA LYS A 84 -2.14 -6.89 13.06
C LYS A 84 -2.10 -7.99 11.99
N GLN A 85 -3.07 -7.98 11.08
CA GLN A 85 -3.14 -8.95 9.99
C GLN A 85 -2.08 -8.67 8.92
N GLN A 86 -1.77 -7.40 8.63
CA GLN A 86 -0.73 -7.01 7.67
C GLN A 86 0.66 -7.47 8.10
N LEU A 87 1.04 -7.27 9.37
CA LEU A 87 2.33 -7.75 9.90
C LEU A 87 2.42 -9.27 9.89
N GLN A 88 1.34 -9.97 10.26
CA GLN A 88 1.31 -11.42 10.21
C GLN A 88 1.39 -11.93 8.76
N HIS A 89 0.71 -11.25 7.83
CA HIS A 89 0.76 -11.58 6.41
C HIS A 89 2.18 -11.40 5.87
N PHE A 90 2.81 -10.25 6.12
CA PHE A 90 4.20 -9.97 5.75
C PHE A 90 5.16 -11.05 6.26
N LYS A 91 5.05 -11.41 7.55
CA LYS A 91 5.85 -12.50 8.16
C LYS A 91 5.68 -13.82 7.40
N SER A 92 4.45 -14.17 7.04
CA SER A 92 4.16 -15.42 6.32
C SER A 92 4.65 -15.39 4.87
N GLN A 93 4.40 -14.30 4.15
CA GLN A 93 4.76 -14.13 2.75
C GLN A 93 6.27 -14.11 2.54
N THR A 94 7.02 -13.66 3.55
CA THR A 94 8.48 -13.64 3.53
C THR A 94 9.12 -14.87 4.19
N ASN A 95 8.36 -15.93 4.47
CA ASN A 95 8.83 -17.14 5.13
C ASN A 95 9.57 -16.88 6.45
N ASN A 96 9.17 -15.83 7.18
CA ASN A 96 9.76 -15.42 8.45
C ASN A 96 11.25 -15.05 8.38
N VAL A 97 11.74 -14.64 7.20
CA VAL A 97 13.16 -14.30 6.98
C VAL A 97 13.50 -12.90 7.50
N TYR A 98 12.51 -12.01 7.66
CA TYR A 98 12.69 -10.64 8.15
C TYR A 98 12.16 -10.48 9.58
N PRO A 99 12.64 -9.47 10.33
CA PRO A 99 12.06 -9.11 11.62
C PRO A 99 10.55 -8.85 11.52
N TYR A 100 9.82 -9.19 12.58
CA TYR A 100 8.36 -9.00 12.63
C TYR A 100 7.94 -7.53 12.54
N LEU A 101 8.71 -6.64 13.15
CA LEU A 101 8.48 -5.19 13.09
C LEU A 101 9.31 -4.55 11.96
N PRO A 102 8.78 -3.51 11.30
CA PRO A 102 9.55 -2.73 10.33
C PRO A 102 10.62 -1.88 11.01
N GLU A 103 11.63 -1.49 10.26
CA GLU A 103 12.64 -0.50 10.71
C GLU A 103 12.04 0.91 10.85
N GLY A 104 10.93 1.16 10.15
CA GLY A 104 10.13 2.35 10.34
C GLY A 104 8.88 2.37 9.45
N ILE A 105 8.01 3.32 9.76
CA ILE A 105 6.69 3.45 9.15
C ILE A 105 6.56 4.83 8.52
N PHE A 106 6.21 4.88 7.24
CA PHE A 106 5.83 6.11 6.54
C PHE A 106 4.31 6.23 6.52
N ILE A 107 3.76 7.41 6.79
CA ILE A 107 2.31 7.64 6.79
C ILE A 107 2.01 8.85 5.94
N THR A 108 0.97 8.75 5.11
CA THR A 108 0.60 9.85 4.22
C THR A 108 -0.19 10.96 4.92
N HIS A 109 -1.19 10.61 5.74
CA HIS A 109 -2.13 11.60 6.33
C HIS A 109 -2.96 11.05 7.50
N ALA A 110 -3.77 11.93 8.10
CA ALA A 110 -4.58 11.69 9.30
C ALA A 110 -5.97 11.10 9.06
N HIS A 111 -6.19 10.37 7.96
CA HIS A 111 -7.40 9.56 7.79
C HIS A 111 -7.28 8.24 8.53
N ILE A 112 -8.39 7.78 9.12
CA ILE A 112 -8.38 6.63 10.03
C ILE A 112 -7.79 5.36 9.42
N GLY A 113 -7.88 5.20 8.09
CA GLY A 113 -7.30 4.10 7.35
C GLY A 113 -5.78 4.02 7.34
N HIS A 114 -5.10 5.12 7.65
CA HIS A 114 -3.68 5.31 7.30
C HIS A 114 -2.74 5.33 8.51
N TYR A 115 -3.24 5.69 9.70
CA TYR A 115 -2.39 5.88 10.89
C TYR A 115 -2.92 5.24 12.18
N THR A 116 -4.19 4.83 12.23
CA THR A 116 -4.79 4.38 13.50
C THR A 116 -4.17 3.10 14.05
N GLY A 117 -3.60 2.26 13.19
CA GLY A 117 -2.82 1.09 13.59
C GLY A 117 -1.61 1.42 14.45
N LEU A 118 -1.14 2.68 14.48
CA LEU A 118 -0.10 3.10 15.41
C LEU A 118 -0.46 2.82 16.88
N MET A 119 -1.75 2.81 17.24
CA MET A 119 -2.19 2.52 18.61
C MET A 119 -1.76 1.14 19.10
N GLU A 120 -1.57 0.18 18.19
CA GLU A 120 -1.11 -1.20 18.49
C GLU A 120 0.36 -1.26 18.91
N PHE A 121 1.11 -0.15 18.82
CA PHE A 121 2.50 -0.07 19.27
C PHE A 121 2.66 0.36 20.74
N GLY A 122 1.55 0.68 21.40
CA GLY A 122 1.50 1.03 22.83
C GLY A 122 1.73 -0.13 23.78
N ARG A 123 1.74 0.18 25.09
CA ARG A 123 2.05 -0.77 26.17
C ARG A 123 1.10 -1.96 26.23
N GLU A 124 -0.15 -1.78 25.82
CA GLU A 124 -1.20 -2.77 25.87
C GLU A 124 -1.00 -3.91 24.87
N VAL A 125 -0.22 -3.67 23.80
CA VAL A 125 -0.09 -4.62 22.68
C VAL A 125 1.38 -4.93 22.39
N MET A 126 2.06 -4.17 21.53
CA MET A 126 3.43 -4.49 21.13
C MET A 126 4.51 -3.91 22.04
N ALA A 127 4.18 -2.87 22.83
CA ALA A 127 5.09 -2.17 23.71
C ALA A 127 6.46 -1.87 23.05
N THR A 128 6.42 -1.28 21.84
CA THR A 128 7.64 -1.07 21.06
C THR A 128 8.60 -0.12 21.78
N ASN A 129 9.86 -0.12 21.39
CA ASN A 129 10.86 0.81 21.89
C ASN A 129 11.42 1.62 20.72
N SER A 130 11.07 2.90 20.66
CA SER A 130 11.60 3.87 19.69
C SER A 130 11.35 3.50 18.22
N LEU A 131 10.21 2.88 17.88
CA LEU A 131 9.88 2.55 16.49
C LEU A 131 9.76 3.83 15.66
N LYS A 132 10.53 3.94 14.56
CA LYS A 132 10.56 5.15 13.73
C LYS A 132 9.26 5.35 12.98
N VAL A 133 8.71 6.56 13.04
CA VAL A 133 7.51 6.95 12.30
C VAL A 133 7.79 8.24 11.54
N TYR A 134 7.75 8.19 10.21
CA TYR A 134 8.14 9.25 9.29
C TYR A 134 6.90 10.02 8.79
N LEU A 135 6.84 11.32 9.08
CA LEU A 135 5.62 12.14 8.91
C LEU A 135 5.96 13.54 8.42
N LEU A 136 5.07 14.14 7.64
CA LEU A 136 5.10 15.58 7.37
C LEU A 136 4.68 16.39 8.64
N PRO A 137 5.00 17.71 8.70
CA PRO A 137 4.92 18.49 9.94
C PRO A 137 3.55 18.58 10.64
N LYS A 138 2.43 18.74 9.92
CA LYS A 138 1.10 18.82 10.57
C LYS A 138 0.71 17.48 11.17
N LEU A 139 0.95 16.36 10.48
CA LEU A 139 0.64 15.03 11.03
C LEU A 139 1.52 14.73 12.26
N LYS A 140 2.80 15.12 12.20
CA LYS A 140 3.68 15.07 13.37
C LYS A 140 3.06 15.82 14.57
N ALA A 141 2.70 17.08 14.38
CA ALA A 141 2.10 17.90 15.43
C ALA A 141 0.80 17.28 15.96
N PHE A 142 -0.04 16.73 15.07
CA PHE A 142 -1.27 16.04 15.45
C PHE A 142 -1.00 14.86 16.37
N LEU A 143 -0.06 13.96 16.03
CA LEU A 143 0.25 12.80 16.87
C LEU A 143 0.92 13.19 18.20
N GLU A 144 1.73 14.25 18.24
CA GLU A 144 2.36 14.73 19.47
C GLU A 144 1.34 15.34 20.46
N GLN A 145 0.22 15.88 19.96
CA GLN A 145 -0.75 16.64 20.75
C GLN A 145 -2.03 15.86 21.07
N ASN A 146 -2.38 14.84 20.29
CA ASN A 146 -3.67 14.15 20.41
C ASN A 146 -3.50 12.72 20.95
N GLY A 147 -4.34 12.35 21.92
CA GLY A 147 -4.44 10.97 22.39
C GLY A 147 -5.15 10.08 21.37
N PRO A 148 -4.84 8.76 21.33
CA PRO A 148 -3.88 8.08 22.19
C PRO A 148 -2.41 8.21 21.75
N TRP A 149 -2.12 8.71 20.54
CA TRP A 149 -0.77 8.68 19.96
C TRP A 149 0.26 9.52 20.70
N SER A 150 -0.13 10.65 21.30
CA SER A 150 0.76 11.48 22.12
C SER A 150 1.37 10.70 23.28
N GLN A 151 0.66 9.69 23.79
CA GLN A 151 1.18 8.79 24.81
C GLN A 151 2.29 7.89 24.24
N LEU A 152 2.15 7.37 23.02
CA LEU A 152 3.18 6.56 22.37
C LEU A 152 4.48 7.35 22.21
N VAL A 153 4.37 8.64 21.87
CA VAL A 153 5.52 9.55 21.77
C VAL A 153 6.14 9.80 23.14
N LYS A 154 5.32 10.19 24.13
CA LYS A 154 5.76 10.50 25.51
C LYS A 154 6.46 9.32 26.18
N LEU A 155 6.03 8.10 25.89
CA LEU A 155 6.59 6.87 26.43
C LEU A 155 7.71 6.28 25.59
N ASN A 156 8.10 6.96 24.51
CA ASN A 156 9.11 6.51 23.56
C ASN A 156 8.81 5.13 22.96
N ASN A 157 7.51 4.80 22.80
CA ASN A 157 7.11 3.63 22.04
C ASN A 157 7.37 3.83 20.55
N ILE A 158 7.07 5.04 20.08
CA ILE A 158 7.39 5.51 18.73
C ILE A 158 8.33 6.73 18.81
N ASN A 159 9.21 6.85 17.81
CA ASN A 159 10.08 7.99 17.60
C ASN A 159 9.70 8.69 16.29
N ILE A 160 9.17 9.91 16.37
CA ILE A 160 8.73 10.65 15.19
C ILE A 160 9.95 11.26 14.47
N ILE A 161 10.12 10.89 13.21
CA ILE A 161 11.09 11.46 12.30
C ILE A 161 10.36 12.44 11.37
N GLY A 162 10.63 13.72 11.53
CA GLY A 162 10.04 14.77 10.69
C GLY A 162 10.57 14.68 9.25
N LEU A 163 9.67 14.66 8.29
CA LEU A 163 9.94 14.80 6.87
C LEU A 163 9.75 16.26 6.46
N THR A 164 10.49 16.67 5.44
CA THR A 164 10.27 17.94 4.74
C THR A 164 9.82 17.62 3.32
N ALA A 165 8.76 18.27 2.86
CA ALA A 165 8.25 18.06 1.51
C ALA A 165 9.34 18.31 0.45
N ASP A 166 9.37 17.45 -0.56
CA ASP A 166 10.32 17.42 -1.67
C ASP A 166 11.80 17.26 -1.25
N GLN A 167 12.08 16.91 0.02
CA GLN A 167 13.42 16.58 0.48
C GLN A 167 13.59 15.05 0.60
N PRO A 168 14.56 14.45 -0.12
CA PRO A 168 14.81 13.02 -0.05
C PRO A 168 15.45 12.63 1.28
N ILE A 169 15.05 11.48 1.82
CA ILE A 169 15.78 10.79 2.88
C ILE A 169 16.27 9.43 2.37
N VAL A 170 17.39 8.98 2.92
CA VAL A 170 17.95 7.67 2.60
C VAL A 170 17.50 6.66 3.66
N VAL A 171 16.93 5.55 3.20
CA VAL A 171 16.60 4.38 4.03
C VAL A 171 17.27 3.15 3.44
N SER A 172 18.34 2.70 4.10
CA SER A 172 19.27 1.72 3.54
C SER A 172 19.85 2.19 2.19
N ASN A 173 19.69 1.43 1.11
CA ASN A 173 20.11 1.74 -0.26
C ASN A 173 18.99 2.40 -1.09
N ASN A 174 17.90 2.85 -0.44
CA ASN A 174 16.74 3.43 -1.10
C ASN A 174 16.60 4.90 -0.72
N THR A 175 15.96 5.67 -1.58
CA THR A 175 15.58 7.05 -1.31
C THR A 175 14.06 7.15 -1.24
N VAL A 176 13.54 7.78 -0.19
CA VAL A 176 12.11 8.10 -0.05
C VAL A 176 11.97 9.61 0.00
N THR A 177 11.12 10.17 -0.85
CA THR A 177 10.79 11.60 -0.88
C THR A 177 9.30 11.76 -0.68
N ALA A 178 8.89 12.44 0.39
CA ALA A 178 7.51 12.87 0.55
C ALA A 178 7.27 14.16 -0.24
N PHE A 179 6.08 14.33 -0.79
CA PHE A 179 5.62 15.59 -1.38
C PHE A 179 4.15 15.77 -1.02
N THR A 180 3.65 17.00 -1.05
CA THR A 180 2.23 17.24 -0.74
C THR A 180 1.34 17.03 -1.96
N VAL A 181 0.15 16.47 -1.74
CA VAL A 181 -0.94 16.36 -2.71
C VAL A 181 -2.17 17.07 -2.18
N PRO A 182 -3.02 17.67 -3.04
CA PRO A 182 -4.24 18.30 -2.59
C PRO A 182 -5.17 17.24 -2.03
N HIS A 183 -5.62 17.44 -0.80
CA HIS A 183 -6.63 16.62 -0.20
C HIS A 183 -7.37 17.41 0.88
N ARG A 184 -8.44 16.86 1.46
CA ARG A 184 -9.10 17.48 2.60
C ARG A 184 -8.14 17.55 3.80
N ASP A 185 -7.50 18.70 3.97
CA ASP A 185 -6.59 19.01 5.08
C ASP A 185 -7.39 19.18 6.39
N GLU A 186 -7.92 18.08 6.94
CA GLU A 186 -8.66 18.10 8.22
C GLU A 186 -7.68 18.23 9.39
N PHE A 187 -6.92 17.16 9.67
CA PHE A 187 -5.98 17.09 10.80
C PHE A 187 -4.49 17.03 10.38
N SER A 188 -4.21 16.89 9.09
CA SER A 188 -2.84 16.94 8.54
C SER A 188 -2.83 17.41 7.10
N GLU A 189 -1.65 17.72 6.56
CA GLU A 189 -1.46 17.66 5.11
C GLU A 189 -1.54 16.21 4.62
N THR A 190 -1.67 16.03 3.30
CA THR A 190 -1.59 14.71 2.67
C THR A 190 -0.33 14.56 1.83
N ALA A 191 0.44 13.52 2.14
CA ALA A 191 1.64 13.18 1.38
C ALA A 191 1.32 12.23 0.20
N GLY A 192 2.08 12.37 -0.88
CA GLY A 192 2.46 11.25 -1.73
C GLY A 192 3.94 10.93 -1.52
N PHE A 193 4.36 9.73 -1.92
CA PHE A 193 5.74 9.27 -1.81
C PHE A 193 6.33 8.91 -3.17
N LYS A 194 7.57 9.37 -3.40
CA LYS A 194 8.44 8.84 -4.45
C LYS A 194 9.49 7.94 -3.79
N ILE A 195 9.52 6.68 -4.19
CA ILE A 195 10.43 5.67 -3.64
C ILE A 195 11.38 5.25 -4.76
N ILE A 196 12.68 5.42 -4.55
CA ILE A 196 13.71 5.07 -5.52
C ILE A 196 14.55 3.96 -4.90
N THR A 197 14.53 2.79 -5.55
CA THR A 197 15.36 1.64 -5.23
C THR A 197 16.49 1.53 -6.27
N PRO A 198 17.48 0.64 -6.07
CA PRO A 198 18.51 0.41 -7.09
C PRO A 198 17.96 -0.07 -8.45
N THR A 199 16.77 -0.68 -8.46
CA THR A 199 16.18 -1.29 -9.67
C THR A 199 15.00 -0.51 -10.24
N LYS A 200 14.23 0.21 -9.40
CA LYS A 200 12.96 0.81 -9.78
C LYS A 200 12.66 2.12 -9.07
N LYS A 201 11.85 2.93 -9.73
CA LYS A 201 11.23 4.13 -9.19
C LYS A 201 9.73 3.90 -9.05
N TYR A 202 9.20 4.23 -7.88
CA TYR A 202 7.79 4.12 -7.56
C TYR A 202 7.22 5.49 -7.23
N LEU A 203 6.00 5.73 -7.66
CA LEU A 203 5.14 6.82 -7.21
C LEU A 203 3.99 6.20 -6.43
N PHE A 204 3.75 6.66 -5.20
CA PHE A 204 2.64 6.20 -4.36
C PHE A 204 1.82 7.40 -3.92
N ILE A 205 0.59 7.49 -4.44
CA ILE A 205 -0.39 8.53 -4.13
C ILE A 205 -1.71 7.79 -3.89
N PRO A 206 -1.91 7.19 -2.69
CA PRO A 206 -3.12 6.41 -2.42
C PRO A 206 -4.37 7.28 -2.33
N ASP A 207 -4.23 8.54 -1.91
CA ASP A 207 -5.34 9.46 -1.68
C ASP A 207 -5.02 10.87 -2.21
N ILE A 208 -5.91 11.44 -3.01
CA ILE A 208 -5.81 12.80 -3.57
C ILE A 208 -7.19 13.31 -4.00
N ASP A 209 -7.47 14.61 -3.83
CA ASP A 209 -8.73 15.23 -4.25
C ASP A 209 -8.99 15.13 -5.76
N LYS A 210 -8.18 15.81 -6.56
CA LYS A 210 -8.28 15.90 -8.02
C LYS A 210 -6.91 16.24 -8.59
N TRP A 211 -6.56 15.62 -9.72
CA TRP A 211 -5.30 15.91 -10.42
C TRP A 211 -5.16 17.39 -10.81
N SER A 212 -6.26 18.05 -11.18
CA SER A 212 -6.26 19.47 -11.58
C SER A 212 -6.01 20.45 -10.44
N LYS A 213 -6.21 20.04 -9.18
CA LYS A 213 -5.88 20.84 -8.00
C LYS A 213 -4.41 20.70 -7.60
N TRP A 214 -3.71 19.71 -8.14
CA TRP A 214 -2.32 19.46 -7.78
C TRP A 214 -1.41 20.41 -8.54
N ASN A 215 -0.42 20.97 -7.84
CA ASN A 215 0.57 21.86 -8.42
C ASN A 215 1.58 21.14 -9.34
N LYS A 216 1.47 19.81 -9.49
CA LYS A 216 2.26 18.99 -10.41
C LYS A 216 1.37 18.31 -11.46
N ASN A 217 1.97 17.95 -12.57
CA ASN A 217 1.30 17.23 -13.65
C ASN A 217 1.48 15.71 -13.49
N ILE A 218 0.41 14.99 -13.18
CA ILE A 218 0.44 13.54 -12.95
C ILE A 218 0.99 12.74 -14.15
N ILE A 219 0.75 13.19 -15.40
CA ILE A 219 1.32 12.53 -16.59
C ILE A 219 2.86 12.60 -16.57
N THR A 220 3.39 13.77 -16.21
CA THR A 220 4.84 13.98 -16.08
C THR A 220 5.43 13.12 -14.96
N GLU A 221 4.76 13.06 -13.81
CA GLU A 221 5.19 12.22 -12.69
C GLU A 221 5.19 10.73 -13.04
N VAL A 222 4.15 10.23 -13.71
CA VAL A 222 4.08 8.83 -14.19
C VAL A 222 5.17 8.52 -15.22
N LYS A 223 5.50 9.45 -16.12
CA LYS A 223 6.60 9.26 -17.09
C LYS A 223 7.95 9.06 -16.40
N ASN A 224 8.16 9.68 -15.25
CA ASN A 224 9.41 9.70 -14.49
C ASN A 224 9.62 8.51 -13.54
N VAL A 225 8.67 7.59 -13.45
CA VAL A 225 8.74 6.38 -12.60
C VAL A 225 8.55 5.10 -13.41
N ASP A 226 8.76 3.95 -12.80
CA ASP A 226 8.53 2.63 -13.39
C ASP A 226 7.16 2.06 -13.01
N VAL A 227 6.69 2.39 -11.79
CA VAL A 227 5.40 1.98 -11.26
C VAL A 227 4.76 3.17 -10.54
N ALA A 228 3.53 3.53 -10.91
CA ALA A 228 2.75 4.57 -10.27
C ALA A 228 1.49 3.96 -9.65
N MET A 229 1.48 3.83 -8.33
CA MET A 229 0.35 3.40 -7.52
C MET A 229 -0.50 4.62 -7.16
N VAL A 230 -1.66 4.77 -7.80
CA VAL A 230 -2.47 6.00 -7.75
C VAL A 230 -3.88 5.73 -7.26
N ASP A 231 -4.47 6.75 -6.61
CA ASP A 231 -5.83 6.77 -6.09
C ASP A 231 -6.84 6.26 -7.13
N ALA A 232 -7.65 5.32 -6.67
CA ALA A 232 -8.72 4.68 -7.39
C ALA A 232 -9.94 4.48 -6.49
N THR A 233 -10.17 5.40 -5.54
CA THR A 233 -11.23 5.27 -4.53
C THR A 233 -12.56 4.95 -5.18
N PHE A 234 -12.95 5.70 -6.21
CA PHE A 234 -14.16 5.45 -6.98
C PHE A 234 -13.86 5.22 -8.46
N TYR A 235 -14.54 4.25 -9.07
CA TYR A 235 -14.47 3.96 -10.49
C TYR A 235 -15.27 4.98 -11.30
N SER A 236 -16.52 5.24 -10.90
CA SER A 236 -17.45 6.18 -11.55
C SER A 236 -18.44 6.83 -10.59
N ASN A 237 -19.09 7.88 -11.06
CA ASN A 237 -20.13 8.62 -10.32
C ASN A 237 -21.33 7.75 -9.87
N THR A 238 -21.62 6.66 -10.59
CA THR A 238 -22.72 5.73 -10.31
C THR A 238 -22.61 5.07 -8.93
N GLU A 239 -21.41 5.06 -8.33
CA GLU A 239 -21.18 4.51 -6.99
C GLU A 239 -21.72 5.40 -5.87
N LEU A 240 -21.92 6.69 -6.13
CA LEU A 240 -22.00 7.72 -5.10
C LEU A 240 -23.42 8.14 -4.72
N ALA A 241 -24.42 7.30 -5.00
CA ALA A 241 -25.80 7.45 -4.53
C ALA A 241 -26.34 8.90 -4.57
N ASN A 242 -26.16 9.58 -5.72
CA ASN A 242 -26.61 10.96 -6.03
C ASN A 242 -25.74 12.12 -5.52
N ARG A 243 -24.52 11.90 -5.03
CA ARG A 243 -23.57 13.01 -4.79
C ARG A 243 -23.11 13.63 -6.11
N ALA A 244 -23.00 14.96 -6.16
CA ALA A 244 -22.47 15.65 -7.32
C ALA A 244 -20.99 15.30 -7.51
N ILE A 245 -20.57 15.02 -8.75
CA ILE A 245 -19.18 14.60 -9.09
C ILE A 245 -18.15 15.63 -8.63
N ALA A 246 -18.51 16.92 -8.68
CA ALA A 246 -17.65 18.02 -8.23
C ALA A 246 -17.37 18.00 -6.71
N GLU A 247 -18.23 17.35 -5.93
CA GLU A 247 -18.15 17.23 -4.46
C GLU A 247 -17.48 15.92 -4.03
N VAL A 248 -16.92 15.16 -4.97
CA VAL A 248 -16.21 13.91 -4.71
C VAL A 248 -14.73 14.23 -4.63
N PRO A 249 -14.12 14.24 -3.43
CA PRO A 249 -12.72 14.59 -3.22
C PRO A 249 -11.79 13.44 -3.61
N HIS A 250 -12.01 12.83 -4.79
CA HIS A 250 -11.12 11.85 -5.41
C HIS A 250 -11.22 11.91 -6.95
N PRO A 251 -10.13 11.72 -7.72
CA PRO A 251 -10.23 11.48 -9.14
C PRO A 251 -10.90 10.13 -9.38
N LEU A 252 -11.91 10.09 -10.25
CA LEU A 252 -12.49 8.82 -10.67
C LEU A 252 -11.48 8.04 -11.51
N VAL A 253 -11.52 6.71 -11.47
CA VAL A 253 -10.73 5.86 -12.37
C VAL A 253 -10.97 6.27 -13.83
N ALA A 254 -12.23 6.52 -14.20
CA ALA A 254 -12.58 6.97 -15.55
C ALA A 254 -11.93 8.30 -15.94
N GLU A 255 -11.85 9.26 -15.01
CA GLU A 255 -11.18 10.56 -15.23
C GLU A 255 -9.68 10.36 -15.46
N THR A 256 -9.04 9.49 -14.66
CA THR A 256 -7.62 9.18 -14.80
C THR A 256 -7.35 8.45 -16.12
N ILE A 257 -8.20 7.51 -16.54
CA ILE A 257 -8.07 6.86 -17.85
C ILE A 257 -8.13 7.89 -18.99
N ASP A 258 -9.10 8.81 -18.94
CA ASP A 258 -9.29 9.81 -19.99
C ASP A 258 -8.11 10.80 -20.04
N LEU A 259 -7.55 11.18 -18.88
CA LEU A 259 -6.37 12.03 -18.78
C LEU A 259 -5.16 11.43 -19.51
N PHE A 260 -5.01 10.10 -19.48
CA PHE A 260 -3.91 9.39 -20.14
C PHE A 260 -4.28 8.86 -21.53
N LYS A 261 -5.44 9.19 -22.11
CA LYS A 261 -5.91 8.57 -23.37
C LYS A 261 -4.95 8.73 -24.55
N ASN A 262 -4.26 9.87 -24.61
CA ASN A 262 -3.28 10.20 -25.66
C ASN A 262 -1.86 9.71 -25.35
N GLU A 263 -1.62 9.13 -24.18
CA GLU A 263 -0.32 8.60 -23.81
C GLU A 263 -0.06 7.23 -24.41
N THR A 264 1.23 6.92 -24.60
CA THR A 264 1.65 5.64 -25.19
C THR A 264 1.26 4.45 -24.30
N PRO A 265 1.09 3.24 -24.86
CA PRO A 265 0.87 2.04 -24.06
C PRO A 265 1.95 1.81 -23.00
N ALA A 266 3.20 2.22 -23.27
CA ALA A 266 4.29 2.10 -22.31
C ALA A 266 4.08 2.98 -21.07
N VAL A 267 3.56 4.20 -21.23
CA VAL A 267 3.24 5.10 -20.11
C VAL A 267 2.01 4.60 -19.35
N LYS A 268 0.95 4.22 -20.05
CA LYS A 268 -0.29 3.70 -19.42
C LYS A 268 -0.03 2.47 -18.54
N ARG A 269 0.82 1.55 -18.99
CA ARG A 269 1.19 0.34 -18.24
C ARG A 269 1.94 0.61 -16.94
N LYS A 270 2.49 1.80 -16.74
CA LYS A 270 3.12 2.19 -15.47
C LYS A 270 2.09 2.45 -14.37
N ILE A 271 0.83 2.69 -14.71
CA ILE A 271 -0.23 3.05 -13.77
C ILE A 271 -0.86 1.79 -13.18
N TYR A 272 -0.83 1.72 -11.85
CA TYR A 272 -1.48 0.72 -11.03
C TYR A 272 -2.47 1.41 -10.10
N PHE A 273 -3.77 1.23 -10.33
CA PHE A 273 -4.80 1.75 -9.44
C PHE A 273 -4.78 1.03 -8.08
N ILE A 274 -4.94 1.77 -6.98
CA ILE A 274 -4.97 1.25 -5.59
C ILE A 274 -5.96 2.09 -4.74
N HIS A 275 -6.14 1.74 -3.46
CA HIS A 275 -6.98 2.48 -2.51
C HIS A 275 -8.47 2.44 -2.89
N PHE A 276 -8.96 1.24 -3.22
CA PHE A 276 -10.32 1.08 -3.73
C PHE A 276 -11.37 1.19 -2.64
N ASN A 277 -12.39 2.03 -2.81
CA ASN A 277 -13.58 1.99 -1.97
C ASN A 277 -14.32 0.66 -2.19
N HIS A 278 -15.01 0.17 -1.17
CA HIS A 278 -15.79 -1.07 -1.24
C HIS A 278 -16.88 -1.10 -2.35
N THR A 279 -17.31 0.06 -2.86
CA THR A 279 -18.22 0.14 -4.01
C THR A 279 -17.52 -0.06 -5.35
N ASN A 280 -16.20 0.13 -5.41
CA ASN A 280 -15.46 0.13 -6.66
C ASN A 280 -15.45 -1.26 -7.28
N PRO A 281 -15.99 -1.45 -8.50
CA PRO A 281 -16.05 -2.74 -9.17
C PRO A 281 -14.68 -3.36 -9.44
N LEU A 282 -13.59 -2.58 -9.44
CA LEU A 282 -12.24 -3.12 -9.59
C LEU A 282 -11.83 -4.05 -8.43
N LEU A 283 -12.49 -3.99 -7.27
CA LEU A 283 -12.25 -4.93 -6.17
C LEU A 283 -12.82 -6.34 -6.41
N TRP A 284 -13.91 -6.45 -7.16
CA TRP A 284 -14.74 -7.68 -7.16
C TRP A 284 -15.31 -8.10 -8.51
N SER A 285 -15.26 -7.27 -9.55
CA SER A 285 -15.72 -7.61 -10.89
C SER A 285 -14.54 -7.93 -11.81
N ALA A 286 -14.41 -9.20 -12.20
CA ALA A 286 -13.43 -9.64 -13.20
C ALA A 286 -13.63 -8.93 -14.55
N GLN A 287 -14.87 -8.62 -14.92
CA GLN A 287 -15.20 -7.89 -16.15
C GLN A 287 -14.67 -6.46 -16.11
N ALA A 288 -14.86 -5.74 -14.99
CA ALA A 288 -14.32 -4.40 -14.83
C ALA A 288 -12.78 -4.40 -14.84
N GLN A 289 -12.16 -5.37 -14.18
CA GLN A 289 -10.70 -5.55 -14.18
C GLN A 289 -10.16 -5.82 -15.59
N GLN A 290 -10.81 -6.72 -16.35
CA GLN A 290 -10.42 -7.02 -17.73
C GLN A 290 -10.60 -5.81 -18.64
N ALA A 291 -11.70 -5.05 -18.48
CA ALA A 291 -11.95 -3.84 -19.25
C ALA A 291 -10.88 -2.77 -18.98
N LEU A 292 -10.43 -2.61 -17.74
CA LEU A 292 -9.32 -1.74 -17.37
C LEU A 292 -8.01 -2.17 -18.05
N GLN A 293 -7.70 -3.47 -17.99
CA GLN A 293 -6.49 -4.03 -18.60
C GLN A 293 -6.48 -3.92 -20.12
N ASN A 294 -7.62 -4.10 -20.77
CA ASN A 294 -7.78 -3.90 -22.22
C ASN A 294 -7.51 -2.44 -22.65
N LYS A 295 -7.70 -1.48 -21.74
CA LYS A 295 -7.33 -0.06 -21.95
C LYS A 295 -5.85 0.23 -21.70
N GLY A 296 -5.07 -0.78 -21.26
CA GLY A 296 -3.63 -0.69 -21.05
C GLY A 296 -3.21 -0.23 -19.65
N PHE A 297 -4.12 -0.23 -18.67
CA PHE A 297 -3.86 0.15 -17.28
C PHE A 297 -3.81 -1.09 -16.38
N ASN A 298 -3.18 -0.97 -15.21
CA ASN A 298 -3.13 -2.03 -14.21
C ASN A 298 -3.89 -1.66 -12.93
N LEU A 299 -4.15 -2.67 -12.12
CA LEU A 299 -4.61 -2.52 -10.74
C LEU A 299 -3.64 -3.25 -9.81
N VAL A 300 -3.44 -2.73 -8.61
CA VAL A 300 -2.70 -3.45 -7.56
C VAL A 300 -3.57 -4.56 -7.02
N LYS A 301 -2.99 -5.76 -6.89
CA LYS A 301 -3.59 -6.89 -6.15
C LYS A 301 -2.94 -6.97 -4.78
N GLN A 302 -3.73 -7.35 -3.76
CA GLN A 302 -3.14 -7.67 -2.47
C GLN A 302 -2.15 -8.82 -2.62
N ASP A 303 -1.06 -8.75 -1.88
CA ASP A 303 0.07 -9.67 -1.87
C ASP A 303 0.94 -9.60 -3.14
N GLN A 304 0.63 -8.67 -4.07
CA GLN A 304 1.41 -8.46 -5.28
C GLN A 304 2.80 -7.94 -4.95
N VAL A 305 3.81 -8.53 -5.60
CA VAL A 305 5.22 -8.16 -5.45
C VAL A 305 5.70 -7.40 -6.68
N PHE A 306 6.44 -6.32 -6.45
CA PHE A 306 7.07 -5.49 -7.47
C PHE A 306 8.59 -5.50 -7.29
N TYR A 307 9.27 -6.45 -7.94
CA TYR A 307 10.73 -6.59 -7.98
C TYR A 307 11.42 -5.49 -8.75
#